data_AF-A0A812RJF4-F1
#
_entry.id   AF-A0A812RJF4-F1
#
_cell.length_a   1.000
_cell.length_b   1.000
_cell.length_c   1.000
_cell.angle_alpha   90.00
_cell.angle_beta   90.00
_cell.angle_gamma   90.00
#
_symmetry.space_group_name_H-M   'P 1'
#
loop_
_entity.id
_entity.type
_entity.pdbx_description
1 polymer ?
#
loop_
_entity_poly.entity_id
_entity_poly.type
_entity_poly.pdbx_seq_one_letter_code
_entity_poly.pdbx_strand_id
1 'polypeptide(L)'
;MPGHRPEVLFIGRTNSGKSSMINALFSSLTKFAPASKTRAFTRKLHFYEVNRERAGLPHFMLVDSPGLGCADIPNAAKITREFPNMIFEYLRNRNALKHIFHLVDARNHKLLPADKQLLHLVAKAQRRSVRYTIVITKIDVCKRKVANSTAQRIREELAPYCDVDIMFASARALRGVDHLWSKIWQSVTETPRGRRHRDIGRKELERLNKEGPNALKAPNLSELLEIPDYQRPQDFDEEDFEE
;
A
#
# COMPACT_ATOMS: atom_id res chain seq x y z
N MET A 1 -3.04 -22.99 -4.65
CA MET A 1 -3.66 -21.91 -5.46
C MET A 1 -3.52 -20.57 -4.74
N PRO A 2 -2.91 -19.55 -5.35
CA PRO A 2 -2.89 -18.19 -4.81
C PRO A 2 -4.34 -17.66 -4.74
N GLY A 3 -4.87 -17.37 -3.55
CA GLY A 3 -6.22 -16.80 -3.39
C GLY A 3 -7.08 -17.34 -2.22
N HIS A 4 -6.68 -18.40 -1.53
CA HIS A 4 -7.44 -18.95 -0.39
C HIS A 4 -6.99 -18.46 1.00
N ARG A 5 -5.84 -17.79 1.10
CA ARG A 5 -5.27 -17.36 2.38
C ARG A 5 -5.42 -15.85 2.57
N PRO A 6 -5.67 -15.34 3.79
CA PRO A 6 -5.66 -13.91 4.06
C PRO A 6 -4.38 -13.24 3.52
N GLU A 7 -4.53 -12.08 2.87
CA GLU A 7 -3.39 -11.32 2.35
C GLU A 7 -3.30 -9.96 3.05
N VAL A 8 -2.08 -9.50 3.34
CA VAL A 8 -1.80 -8.13 3.79
C VAL A 8 -0.86 -7.46 2.79
N LEU A 9 -1.25 -6.29 2.29
CA LEU A 9 -0.49 -5.54 1.29
C LEU A 9 0.32 -4.43 1.97
N PHE A 10 1.62 -4.38 1.66
CA PHE A 10 2.49 -3.26 1.97
C PHE A 10 2.70 -2.42 0.73
N ILE A 11 2.42 -1.12 0.86
CA ILE A 11 2.51 -0.18 -0.25
C ILE A 11 3.04 1.17 0.23
N GLY A 12 3.72 1.90 -0.65
CA GLY A 12 4.24 3.22 -0.36
C GLY A 12 5.19 3.69 -1.45
N ARG A 13 5.67 4.92 -1.31
CA ARG A 13 6.66 5.49 -2.22
C ARG A 13 8.00 4.76 -2.17
N THR A 14 8.81 4.90 -3.22
CA THR A 14 10.23 4.56 -3.14
C THR A 14 10.86 5.29 -1.95
N ASN A 15 11.69 4.58 -1.19
CA ASN A 15 12.32 5.06 0.04
C ASN A 15 11.37 5.44 1.19
N SER A 16 10.08 5.08 1.15
CA SER A 16 9.16 5.20 2.30
C SER A 16 9.52 4.28 3.48
N GLY A 17 10.49 3.37 3.32
CA GLY A 17 10.88 2.41 4.36
C GLY A 17 10.13 1.07 4.29
N LYS A 18 9.40 0.80 3.21
CA LYS A 18 8.66 -0.45 2.97
C LYS A 18 9.50 -1.72 3.05
N SER A 19 10.52 -1.85 2.22
CA SER A 19 11.37 -3.04 2.23
C SER A 19 12.10 -3.18 3.57
N SER A 20 12.52 -2.07 4.20
CA SER A 20 13.10 -2.09 5.54
C SER A 20 12.11 -2.61 6.59
N MET A 21 10.83 -2.20 6.52
CA MET A 21 9.80 -2.65 7.45
C MET A 21 9.49 -4.13 7.28
N ILE A 22 9.36 -4.60 6.03
CA ILE A 22 9.15 -6.02 5.72
C ILE A 22 10.31 -6.86 6.24
N ASN A 23 11.55 -6.41 6.01
CA ASN A 23 12.73 -7.07 6.55
C ASN A 23 12.73 -7.08 8.08
N ALA A 24 12.32 -5.98 8.74
CA ALA A 24 12.22 -5.92 10.20
C ALA A 24 11.17 -6.89 10.76
N LEU A 25 10.03 -7.05 10.07
CA LEU A 25 9.01 -8.05 10.40
C LEU A 25 9.60 -9.47 10.32
N PHE A 26 10.26 -9.82 9.21
CA PHE A 26 10.86 -11.15 9.07
C PHE A 26 12.03 -11.38 10.02
N SER A 27 12.89 -10.39 10.25
CA SER A 27 14.02 -10.49 11.20
C SER A 27 13.55 -10.58 12.65
N SER A 28 12.37 -10.04 12.96
CA SER A 28 11.73 -10.22 14.27
C SER A 28 11.27 -11.68 14.47
N LEU A 29 11.00 -12.42 13.38
CA LEU A 29 10.60 -13.82 13.42
C LEU A 29 11.77 -14.82 13.42
N THR A 30 12.97 -14.38 13.02
CA THR A 30 14.17 -15.20 12.94
C THR A 30 15.43 -14.35 13.12
N LYS A 31 16.39 -14.80 13.94
CA LYS A 31 17.76 -14.25 14.04
C LYS A 31 18.58 -14.27 12.71
N PHE A 32 17.93 -14.41 11.56
CA PHE A 32 18.53 -14.68 10.25
C PHE A 32 17.70 -14.09 9.10
N ALA A 33 17.67 -12.77 8.97
CA ALA A 33 17.41 -12.17 7.68
C ALA A 33 18.41 -11.02 7.48
N PRO A 34 19.45 -11.21 6.64
CA PRO A 34 20.31 -10.10 6.26
C PRO A 34 19.42 -9.04 5.64
N ALA A 35 19.50 -7.81 6.14
CA ALA A 35 18.93 -6.67 5.44
C ALA A 35 19.62 -6.59 4.07
N SER A 36 18.97 -7.07 3.02
CA SER A 36 19.50 -7.00 1.66
C SER A 36 19.70 -5.53 1.30
N LYS A 37 20.96 -5.07 1.39
CA LYS A 37 21.45 -3.91 0.68
C LYS A 37 21.34 -4.28 -0.80
N THR A 38 20.57 -3.53 -1.58
CA THR A 38 20.15 -3.79 -2.98
C THR A 38 18.86 -4.63 -3.05
N ARG A 39 17.77 -4.24 -3.73
CA ARG A 39 17.63 -3.42 -4.94
C ARG A 39 16.29 -2.67 -4.91
N ALA A 40 16.35 -1.36 -5.08
CA ALA A 40 15.20 -0.46 -5.09
C ALA A 40 14.31 -0.61 -6.34
N PHE A 41 14.16 -1.78 -6.97
CA PHE A 41 13.55 -1.88 -8.31
C PHE A 41 12.67 -3.14 -8.47
N THR A 42 11.61 -3.21 -7.66
CA THR A 42 10.55 -4.22 -7.81
C THR A 42 9.56 -3.78 -8.89
N ARG A 43 9.40 -4.54 -9.98
CA ARG A 43 8.41 -4.27 -11.06
C ARG A 43 7.11 -5.06 -10.90
N LYS A 44 7.11 -6.14 -10.11
CA LYS A 44 5.98 -7.05 -9.88
C LYS A 44 5.57 -7.02 -8.40
N LEU A 45 4.37 -7.46 -8.07
CA LEU A 45 4.02 -7.73 -6.67
C LEU A 45 4.80 -8.95 -6.17
N HIS A 46 5.46 -8.85 -5.02
CA HIS A 46 6.10 -9.99 -4.37
C HIS A 46 5.21 -10.56 -3.28
N PHE A 47 5.06 -11.89 -3.25
CA PHE A 47 4.24 -12.59 -2.28
C PHE A 47 5.14 -13.43 -1.38
N TYR A 48 5.02 -13.22 -0.08
CA TYR A 48 5.74 -13.97 0.95
C TYR A 48 4.73 -14.77 1.75
N GLU A 49 4.90 -16.09 1.76
CA GLU A 49 4.06 -16.98 2.54
C GLU A 49 4.58 -17.02 3.99
N VAL A 50 3.70 -16.73 4.97
CA VAL A 50 4.09 -16.58 6.38
C VAL A 50 3.42 -17.67 7.22
N ASN A 51 4.21 -18.34 8.07
CA ASN A 51 3.77 -19.40 9.00
C ASN A 51 3.19 -20.68 8.34
N ARG A 52 3.53 -20.99 7.08
CA ARG A 52 3.05 -22.20 6.37
C ARG A 52 3.17 -23.49 7.19
N GLU A 53 4.29 -23.69 7.87
CA GLU A 53 4.61 -24.92 8.61
C GLU A 53 4.51 -24.74 10.14
N ARG A 54 4.05 -23.57 10.61
CA ARG A 54 3.99 -23.26 12.05
C ARG A 54 2.59 -23.46 12.59
N ALA A 55 2.32 -24.66 13.09
CA ALA A 55 1.04 -24.99 13.71
C ALA A 55 0.71 -24.03 14.88
N GLY A 56 -0.56 -23.63 15.00
CA GLY A 56 -1.03 -22.71 16.03
C GLY A 56 -0.82 -21.22 15.75
N LEU A 57 -0.14 -20.86 14.66
CA LEU A 57 -0.03 -19.48 14.18
C LEU A 57 -0.89 -19.27 12.92
N PRO A 58 -1.39 -18.05 12.66
CA PRO A 58 -2.11 -17.76 11.43
C PRO A 58 -1.19 -17.88 10.22
N HIS A 59 -1.64 -18.66 9.24
CA HIS A 59 -1.02 -18.81 7.92
C HIS A 59 -1.61 -17.81 6.94
N PHE A 60 -0.79 -16.91 6.40
CA PHE A 60 -1.24 -15.80 5.56
C PHE A 60 -0.16 -15.39 4.54
N MET A 61 -0.52 -14.52 3.60
CA MET A 61 0.41 -13.94 2.62
C MET A 61 0.72 -12.48 2.97
N LEU A 62 2.01 -12.14 3.01
CA LEU A 62 2.46 -10.75 3.00
C LEU A 62 2.80 -10.37 1.56
N VAL A 63 2.22 -9.29 1.07
CA VAL A 63 2.39 -8.82 -0.31
C VAL A 63 3.15 -7.51 -0.31
N ASP A 64 4.25 -7.45 -1.04
CA ASP A 64 5.06 -6.24 -1.21
C ASP A 64 4.83 -5.63 -2.59
N SER A 65 4.37 -4.37 -2.61
CA SER A 65 4.22 -3.63 -3.86
C SER A 65 5.54 -3.04 -4.35
N PRO A 66 5.67 -2.73 -5.65
CA PRO A 66 6.65 -1.73 -6.10
C PRO A 66 6.52 -0.42 -5.33
N GLY A 67 7.61 0.33 -5.24
CA GLY A 67 7.58 1.70 -4.72
C GLY A 67 6.98 2.68 -5.75
N LEU A 68 6.03 3.52 -5.33
CA LEU A 68 5.53 4.63 -6.16
C LEU A 68 6.62 5.69 -6.38
N GLY A 69 6.82 6.10 -7.63
CA GLY A 69 7.68 7.25 -7.98
C GLY A 69 9.16 6.90 -8.15
N CYS A 70 9.48 5.78 -8.80
CA CYS A 70 10.87 5.47 -9.13
C CYS A 70 11.30 6.21 -10.41
N ALA A 71 11.93 7.39 -10.26
CA ALA A 71 12.43 8.20 -11.37
C ALA A 71 13.78 7.71 -11.93
N ASP A 72 14.56 6.97 -11.14
CA ASP A 72 15.99 6.74 -11.41
C ASP A 72 16.32 5.35 -11.99
N ILE A 73 15.44 4.79 -12.84
CA ILE A 73 15.68 3.51 -13.53
C ILE A 73 15.52 3.69 -15.03
N PRO A 74 16.27 2.93 -15.85
CA PRO A 74 15.83 2.60 -17.20
C PRO A 74 14.36 2.14 -17.21
N ASN A 75 13.52 2.82 -18.00
CA ASN A 75 12.06 2.63 -18.09
C ASN A 75 11.23 3.09 -16.87
N ALA A 76 11.77 3.97 -16.03
CA ALA A 76 11.05 4.62 -14.92
C ALA A 76 9.68 5.18 -15.32
N ALA A 77 9.60 5.84 -16.48
CA ALA A 77 8.35 6.37 -17.03
C ALA A 77 7.31 5.27 -17.29
N LYS A 78 7.71 4.14 -17.87
CA LYS A 78 6.82 3.00 -18.15
C LYS A 78 6.29 2.38 -16.86
N ILE A 79 7.16 2.12 -15.88
CA ILE A 79 6.78 1.54 -14.59
C ILE A 79 5.83 2.47 -13.83
N THR A 80 6.07 3.79 -13.88
CA THR A 80 5.21 4.78 -13.25
C THR A 80 3.83 4.85 -13.89
N ARG A 81 3.74 4.63 -15.22
CA ARG A 81 2.45 4.54 -15.94
C ARG A 81 1.69 3.25 -15.65
N GLU A 82 2.39 2.12 -15.51
CA GLU A 82 1.76 0.79 -15.34
C GLU A 82 1.37 0.49 -13.89
N PHE A 83 2.10 1.03 -12.91
CA PHE A 83 1.88 0.76 -11.50
C PHE A 83 0.45 1.04 -11.02
N PRO A 84 -0.19 2.19 -11.36
CA PRO A 84 -1.57 2.46 -10.94
C PRO A 84 -2.54 1.38 -11.41
N ASN A 85 -2.42 0.95 -12.67
CA ASN A 85 -3.27 -0.10 -13.25
C ASN A 85 -3.02 -1.44 -12.56
N MET A 86 -1.76 -1.82 -12.34
CA MET A 86 -1.41 -3.06 -11.65
C MET A 86 -1.96 -3.09 -10.21
N ILE A 87 -1.82 -2.00 -9.45
CA ILE A 87 -2.38 -1.93 -8.09
C ILE A 87 -3.91 -1.92 -8.13
N PHE A 88 -4.52 -1.19 -9.07
CA PHE A 88 -5.96 -1.18 -9.21
C PHE A 88 -6.53 -2.58 -9.47
N GLU A 89 -5.97 -3.31 -10.44
CA GLU A 89 -6.38 -4.68 -10.76
C GLU A 89 -6.15 -5.63 -9.58
N TYR A 90 -5.02 -5.50 -8.88
CA TYR A 90 -4.79 -6.27 -7.66
C TYR A 90 -5.87 -6.00 -6.60
N LEU A 91 -6.15 -4.73 -6.30
CA LEU A 91 -7.14 -4.33 -5.29
C LEU A 91 -8.56 -4.77 -5.66
N ARG A 92 -8.91 -4.71 -6.96
CA ARG A 92 -10.22 -5.07 -7.50
C ARG A 92 -10.47 -6.57 -7.41
N ASN A 93 -9.50 -7.40 -7.77
CA ASN A 93 -9.71 -8.84 -7.99
C ASN A 93 -9.36 -9.71 -6.77
N ARG A 94 -8.65 -9.18 -5.77
CA ARG A 94 -8.15 -9.96 -4.61
C ARG A 94 -9.09 -9.94 -3.43
N ASN A 95 -10.04 -10.89 -3.40
CA ASN A 95 -10.96 -11.12 -2.27
C ASN A 95 -10.26 -11.50 -0.96
N ALA A 96 -9.09 -12.12 -1.08
CA ALA A 96 -8.25 -12.59 0.01
C ALA A 96 -7.58 -11.45 0.80
N LEU A 97 -7.40 -10.27 0.19
CA LEU A 97 -6.85 -9.08 0.84
C LEU A 97 -7.69 -8.66 2.05
N LYS A 98 -7.01 -8.49 3.19
CA LYS A 98 -7.60 -8.10 4.48
C LYS A 98 -7.11 -6.76 5.00
N HIS A 99 -5.87 -6.39 4.71
CA HIS A 99 -5.28 -5.15 5.23
C HIS A 99 -4.30 -4.54 4.24
N ILE A 100 -4.34 -3.23 4.07
CA ILE A 100 -3.35 -2.42 3.37
C ILE A 100 -2.58 -1.56 4.38
N PHE A 101 -1.27 -1.71 4.41
CA PHE A 101 -0.34 -0.85 5.14
C PHE A 101 0.30 0.13 4.17
N HIS A 102 -0.13 1.40 4.24
CA HIS A 102 0.44 2.48 3.43
C HIS A 102 1.53 3.21 4.20
N LEU A 103 2.78 3.05 3.76
CA LEU A 103 3.94 3.60 4.42
C LEU A 103 4.26 5.01 3.92
N VAL A 104 4.36 5.92 4.88
CA VAL A 104 4.66 7.34 4.65
C VAL A 104 5.85 7.75 5.52
N ASP A 105 6.87 8.36 4.92
CA ASP A 105 8.06 8.85 5.64
C ASP A 105 7.67 9.99 6.59
N ALA A 106 8.03 9.90 7.88
CA ALA A 106 7.68 10.91 8.88
C ALA A 106 8.11 12.34 8.53
N ARG A 107 9.15 12.49 7.69
CA ARG A 107 9.69 13.78 7.26
C ARG A 107 8.81 14.47 6.21
N ASN A 108 7.89 13.74 5.59
CA ASN A 108 6.98 14.30 4.60
C ASN A 108 5.73 14.85 5.31
N HIS A 109 5.70 16.16 5.53
CA HIS A 109 4.62 16.80 6.30
C HIS A 109 3.23 16.81 5.66
N LYS A 110 3.05 16.21 4.47
CA LYS A 110 1.80 16.14 3.70
C LYS A 110 1.78 14.85 2.90
N LEU A 111 0.58 14.38 2.53
CA LEU A 111 0.46 13.37 1.49
C LEU A 111 0.93 13.96 0.16
N LEU A 112 1.87 13.28 -0.48
CA LEU A 112 2.36 13.69 -1.78
C LEU A 112 1.39 13.18 -2.87
N PRO A 113 1.45 13.69 -4.11
CA PRO A 113 0.49 13.31 -5.16
C PRO A 113 0.32 11.79 -5.34
N ALA A 114 1.42 11.03 -5.30
CA ALA A 114 1.40 9.57 -5.37
C ALA A 114 0.66 8.89 -4.20
N ASP A 115 0.72 9.46 -3.00
CA ASP A 115 0.02 8.95 -1.83
C ASP A 115 -1.50 9.14 -1.97
N LYS A 116 -1.92 10.30 -2.50
CA LYS A 116 -3.32 10.60 -2.81
C LYS A 116 -3.86 9.72 -3.93
N GLN A 117 -3.04 9.48 -4.96
CA GLN A 117 -3.39 8.58 -6.05
C GLN A 117 -3.68 7.17 -5.53
N LEU A 118 -2.85 6.65 -4.64
CA LEU A 118 -3.09 5.35 -4.02
C LEU A 118 -4.41 5.32 -3.24
N LEU A 119 -4.68 6.33 -2.42
CA LEU A 119 -5.94 6.43 -1.68
C LEU A 119 -7.15 6.44 -2.62
N HIS A 120 -7.06 7.17 -3.73
CA HIS A 120 -8.09 7.18 -4.75
C HIS A 120 -8.30 5.79 -5.37
N LEU A 121 -7.22 5.05 -5.70
CA LEU A 121 -7.32 3.67 -6.22
C LEU A 121 -7.97 2.72 -5.22
N VAL A 122 -7.63 2.84 -3.93
CA VAL A 122 -8.22 2.05 -2.85
C VAL A 122 -9.71 2.34 -2.69
N ALA A 123 -10.10 3.62 -2.72
CA ALA A 123 -11.50 4.01 -2.68
C ALA A 123 -12.26 3.49 -3.91
N LYS A 124 -11.70 3.67 -5.11
CA LYS A 124 -12.29 3.23 -6.39
C LYS A 124 -12.46 1.72 -6.47
N ALA A 125 -11.59 0.93 -5.85
CA ALA A 125 -11.72 -0.52 -5.79
C ALA A 125 -12.88 -1.01 -4.89
N GLN A 126 -13.56 -0.11 -4.16
CA GLN A 126 -14.76 -0.38 -3.36
C GLN A 126 -14.61 -1.52 -2.33
N ARG A 127 -13.42 -1.68 -1.75
CA ARG A 127 -13.12 -2.76 -0.80
C ARG A 127 -13.56 -2.43 0.62
N ARG A 128 -14.87 -2.41 0.88
CA ARG A 128 -15.48 -2.11 2.19
C ARG A 128 -14.98 -2.99 3.35
N SER A 129 -14.47 -4.18 3.05
CA SER A 129 -14.00 -5.15 4.06
C SER A 129 -12.49 -5.12 4.31
N VAL A 130 -11.74 -4.23 3.64
CA VAL A 130 -10.27 -4.17 3.75
C VAL A 130 -9.87 -3.08 4.72
N ARG A 131 -9.09 -3.45 5.73
CA ARG A 131 -8.50 -2.50 6.68
C ARG A 131 -7.43 -1.68 6.00
N TYR A 132 -7.25 -0.44 6.44
CA TYR A 132 -6.21 0.43 5.93
C TYR A 132 -5.56 1.18 7.07
N THR A 133 -4.25 1.05 7.16
CA THR A 133 -3.45 1.72 8.18
C THR A 133 -2.34 2.50 7.50
N ILE A 134 -2.23 3.78 7.81
CA ILE A 134 -1.06 4.57 7.46
C ILE A 134 0.03 4.31 8.49
N VAL A 135 1.20 3.89 8.02
CA VAL A 135 2.36 3.63 8.86
C VAL A 135 3.35 4.77 8.64
N ILE A 136 3.45 5.67 9.63
CA ILE A 136 4.44 6.74 9.66
C ILE A 136 5.80 6.14 10.01
N THR A 137 6.67 6.03 9.02
CA THR A 137 7.97 5.35 9.14
C THR A 137 9.11 6.31 9.50
N LYS A 138 10.29 5.77 9.82
CA LYS A 138 11.54 6.52 10.07
C LYS A 138 11.44 7.52 11.22
N ILE A 139 10.63 7.21 12.21
CA ILE A 139 10.46 8.03 13.42
C ILE A 139 11.73 8.12 14.29
N ASP A 140 12.74 7.29 14.03
CA ASP A 140 14.04 7.31 14.68
C ASP A 140 14.94 8.45 14.20
N VAL A 141 14.80 8.87 12.95
CA VAL A 141 15.60 9.97 12.34
C VAL A 141 14.83 11.29 12.29
N CYS A 142 13.70 11.39 13.00
CA CYS A 142 12.83 12.54 12.96
C CYS A 142 12.43 12.97 14.37
N LYS A 143 12.31 14.29 14.62
CA LYS A 143 11.82 14.80 15.90
C LYS A 143 10.37 14.34 16.12
N ARG A 144 10.03 13.89 17.33
CA ARG A 144 8.67 13.43 17.68
C ARG A 144 7.57 14.42 17.28
N LYS A 145 7.83 15.73 17.46
CA LYS A 145 6.91 16.81 17.06
C LYS A 145 6.62 16.79 15.55
N VAL A 146 7.61 16.50 14.72
CA VAL A 146 7.44 16.42 13.26
C VAL A 146 6.59 15.21 12.89
N ALA A 147 6.92 14.01 13.40
CA ALA A 147 6.14 12.81 13.13
C ALA A 147 4.66 12.98 13.55
N ASN A 148 4.42 13.55 14.73
CA ASN A 148 3.06 13.85 15.21
C ASN A 148 2.36 14.88 14.32
N SER A 149 3.05 15.94 13.89
CA SER A 149 2.48 16.94 12.99
C SER A 149 2.15 16.34 11.62
N THR A 150 2.98 15.45 11.09
CA THR A 150 2.71 14.72 9.85
C THR A 150 1.45 13.87 10.00
N ALA A 151 1.35 13.06 11.06
CA ALA A 151 0.16 12.26 11.31
C ALA A 151 -1.10 13.13 11.47
N GLN A 152 -1.01 14.24 12.18
CA GLN A 152 -2.14 15.16 12.37
C GLN A 152 -2.62 15.75 11.04
N ARG A 153 -1.71 16.23 10.20
CA ARG A 153 -2.05 16.77 8.88
C ARG A 153 -2.67 15.72 7.97
N ILE A 154 -2.16 14.49 8.00
CA ILE A 154 -2.74 13.37 7.25
C ILE A 154 -4.16 13.08 7.74
N ARG A 155 -4.41 13.10 9.07
CA ARG A 155 -5.76 12.94 9.61
C ARG A 155 -6.68 14.05 9.15
N GLU A 156 -6.25 15.31 9.22
CA GLU A 156 -7.04 16.46 8.78
C GLU A 156 -7.36 16.40 7.28
N GLU A 157 -6.38 16.04 6.47
CA GLU A 157 -6.55 15.90 5.02
C GLU A 157 -7.52 14.77 4.65
N LEU A 158 -7.52 13.68 5.41
CA LEU A 158 -8.37 12.52 5.15
C LEU A 158 -9.71 12.53 5.88
N ALA A 159 -9.87 13.33 6.94
CA ALA A 159 -11.10 13.43 7.74
C ALA A 159 -12.39 13.65 6.92
N PRO A 160 -12.38 14.42 5.81
CA PRO A 160 -13.57 14.54 4.95
C PRO A 160 -13.97 13.22 4.28
N TYR A 161 -13.03 12.29 4.07
CA TYR A 161 -13.22 11.08 3.28
C TYR A 161 -13.31 9.81 4.13
N CYS A 162 -12.50 9.71 5.18
CA CYS A 162 -12.47 8.58 6.09
C CYS A 162 -11.80 8.93 7.43
N ASP A 163 -12.14 8.13 8.45
CA ASP A 163 -11.38 8.10 9.70
C ASP A 163 -10.25 7.06 9.52
N VAL A 164 -9.02 7.55 9.39
CA VAL A 164 -7.87 6.71 9.05
C VAL A 164 -7.11 6.26 10.30
N ASP A 165 -6.82 4.97 10.37
CA ASP A 165 -5.92 4.42 11.39
C ASP A 165 -4.48 4.80 11.04
N ILE A 166 -3.78 5.45 11.97
CA ILE A 166 -2.38 5.87 11.80
C ILE A 166 -1.55 5.32 12.94
N MET A 167 -0.45 4.66 12.60
CA MET A 167 0.55 4.20 13.55
C MET A 167 1.94 4.72 13.21
N PHE A 168 2.84 4.63 14.18
CA PHE A 168 4.24 5.06 14.04
C PHE A 168 5.15 3.85 14.13
N ALA A 169 6.14 3.77 13.24
CA ALA A 169 7.09 2.68 13.28
C ALA A 169 8.49 3.10 12.82
N SER A 170 9.50 2.41 13.33
CA SER A 170 10.87 2.47 12.82
C SER A 170 11.38 1.05 12.63
N ALA A 171 11.70 0.71 11.38
CA ALA A 171 12.35 -0.55 11.06
C ALA A 171 13.76 -0.64 11.68
N ARG A 172 14.50 0.49 11.70
CA ARG A 172 15.87 0.54 12.23
C ARG A 172 15.92 0.38 13.74
N ALA A 173 15.04 1.08 14.46
CA ALA A 173 14.97 1.03 15.91
C ALA A 173 14.01 -0.05 16.43
N LEU A 174 13.41 -0.84 15.54
CA LEU A 174 12.37 -1.85 15.81
C LEU A 174 11.16 -1.33 16.62
N ARG A 175 10.95 -0.01 16.66
CA ARG A 175 9.84 0.62 17.40
C ARG A 175 8.54 0.43 16.62
N GLY A 176 7.48 -0.02 17.31
CA GLY A 176 6.15 -0.19 16.72
C GLY A 176 6.01 -1.39 15.77
N VAL A 177 7.05 -2.21 15.63
CA VAL A 177 7.03 -3.45 14.83
C VAL A 177 6.13 -4.51 15.50
N ASP A 178 6.16 -4.57 16.82
CA ASP A 178 5.25 -5.35 17.66
C ASP A 178 3.78 -4.95 17.45
N HIS A 179 3.49 -3.65 17.43
CA HIS A 179 2.15 -3.14 17.16
C HIS A 179 1.71 -3.42 15.71
N LEU A 180 2.64 -3.32 14.75
CA LEU A 180 2.38 -3.66 13.35
C LEU A 180 2.01 -5.15 13.24
N TRP A 181 2.76 -6.01 13.91
CA TRP A 181 2.43 -7.43 14.02
C TRP A 181 1.04 -7.64 14.62
N SER A 182 0.73 -7.02 15.76
CA SER A 182 -0.61 -7.13 16.36
C SER A 182 -1.73 -6.79 15.38
N LYS A 183 -1.57 -5.75 14.55
CA LYS A 183 -2.56 -5.38 13.52
C LYS A 183 -2.64 -6.42 12.40
N ILE A 184 -1.50 -6.94 11.93
CA ILE A 184 -1.45 -8.03 10.95
C ILE A 184 -2.21 -9.24 11.48
N TRP A 185 -1.84 -9.73 12.68
CA TRP A 185 -2.50 -10.86 13.33
C TRP A 185 -4.00 -10.66 13.41
N GLN A 186 -4.44 -9.51 13.93
CA GLN A 186 -5.85 -9.16 14.02
C GLN A 186 -6.55 -9.20 12.66
N SER A 187 -5.89 -8.78 11.58
CA SER A 187 -6.46 -8.73 10.23
C SER A 187 -6.60 -10.10 9.57
N VAL A 188 -5.73 -11.05 9.91
CA VAL A 188 -5.69 -12.37 9.29
C VAL A 188 -6.41 -13.46 10.09
N THR A 189 -6.62 -13.24 11.40
CA THR A 189 -7.36 -14.18 12.28
C THR A 189 -8.84 -13.84 12.37
N GLU A 190 -9.21 -12.56 12.35
CA GLU A 190 -10.61 -12.15 12.39
C GLU A 190 -11.20 -12.20 10.97
N THR A 191 -12.27 -12.97 10.77
CA THR A 191 -13.23 -12.64 9.71
C THR A 191 -13.83 -11.27 10.06
N PRO A 192 -14.10 -10.34 9.11
CA PRO A 192 -14.73 -9.06 9.42
C PRO A 192 -16.15 -9.26 9.97
N ARG A 193 -16.28 -9.63 11.26
CA ARG A 193 -17.55 -9.75 11.96
C ARG A 193 -17.96 -8.36 12.43
N GLY A 194 -18.89 -7.76 11.71
CA GLY A 194 -19.93 -6.89 12.27
C GLY A 194 -19.53 -5.52 12.85
N ARG A 195 -18.27 -5.22 13.13
CA ARG A 195 -17.86 -3.83 13.34
C ARG A 195 -17.63 -3.22 11.97
N ARG A 196 -18.48 -2.27 11.60
CA ARG A 196 -18.31 -1.41 10.42
C ARG A 196 -16.86 -0.91 10.43
N HIS A 197 -15.98 -1.54 9.65
CA HIS A 197 -14.75 -0.88 9.24
C HIS A 197 -15.23 0.34 8.48
N ARG A 198 -14.94 1.52 9.02
CA ARG A 198 -15.53 2.77 8.56
C ARG A 198 -15.05 2.98 7.13
N ASP A 199 -15.96 2.77 6.18
CA ASP A 199 -15.71 2.80 4.73
C ASP A 199 -14.70 3.89 4.39
N ILE A 200 -13.55 3.47 3.83
CA ILE A 200 -12.62 4.44 3.26
C ILE A 200 -13.30 5.07 2.08
N GLY A 201 -13.49 6.38 2.16
CA GLY A 201 -13.89 7.17 1.02
C GLY A 201 -15.32 6.91 0.59
N ARG A 202 -16.27 6.58 1.47
CA ARG A 202 -17.70 6.66 1.07
C ARG A 202 -18.04 8.07 0.56
N LYS A 203 -17.52 9.10 1.21
CA LYS A 203 -17.66 10.49 0.77
C LYS A 203 -16.81 10.84 -0.45
N GLU A 204 -15.63 10.23 -0.61
CA GLU A 204 -14.83 10.39 -1.84
C GLU A 204 -15.52 9.70 -3.03
N LEU A 205 -16.12 8.53 -2.80
CA LEU A 205 -16.96 7.81 -3.76
C LEU A 205 -18.24 8.60 -4.07
N GLU A 206 -18.89 9.19 -3.07
CA GLU A 206 -20.04 10.08 -3.26
C GLU A 206 -19.65 11.35 -4.03
N ARG A 207 -18.45 11.90 -3.78
CA ARG A 207 -17.87 12.99 -4.58
C ARG A 207 -17.72 12.55 -6.02
N LEU A 208 -16.99 11.45 -6.27
CA LEU A 208 -16.76 10.88 -7.61
C LEU A 208 -18.06 10.53 -8.34
N ASN A 209 -19.06 10.00 -7.63
CA ASN A 209 -20.35 9.64 -8.22
C ASN A 209 -21.22 10.87 -8.54
N LYS A 210 -21.19 11.93 -7.72
CA LYS A 210 -21.88 13.20 -8.01
C LYS A 210 -21.25 13.96 -9.17
N GLU A 211 -19.94 13.84 -9.27
CA GLU A 211 -19.11 14.38 -10.34
C GLU A 211 -19.40 13.64 -11.68
N GLY A 212 -19.92 12.40 -11.63
CA GLY A 212 -20.27 11.60 -12.80
C GLY A 212 -19.03 11.11 -13.57
N PRO A 213 -19.17 10.19 -14.55
CA PRO A 213 -18.03 9.69 -15.33
C PRO A 213 -17.29 10.81 -16.09
N ASN A 214 -17.89 12.00 -16.23
CA ASN A 214 -17.35 13.16 -16.92
C ASN A 214 -16.55 14.15 -16.05
N ALA A 215 -16.56 14.05 -14.72
CA ALA A 215 -15.72 14.89 -13.87
C ALA A 215 -14.36 14.26 -13.53
N LEU A 216 -14.10 13.07 -14.07
CA LEU A 216 -12.76 12.65 -14.50
C LEU A 216 -12.33 13.37 -15.81
N LYS A 217 -12.79 14.62 -16.01
CA LYS A 217 -12.05 15.67 -16.72
C LYS A 217 -11.14 16.48 -15.78
N ALA A 218 -10.79 15.93 -14.61
CA ALA A 218 -9.40 16.09 -14.18
C ALA A 218 -8.56 15.40 -15.26
N PRO A 219 -7.55 16.10 -15.77
CA PRO A 219 -7.09 15.96 -17.13
C PRO A 219 -6.59 14.53 -17.32
N ASN A 220 -6.67 14.01 -18.54
CA ASN A 220 -6.35 12.63 -18.89
C ASN A 220 -5.14 12.15 -18.06
N LEU A 221 -5.09 10.91 -17.55
CA LEU A 221 -4.03 10.49 -16.61
C LEU A 221 -2.62 10.88 -17.12
N SER A 222 -2.44 10.99 -18.44
CA SER A 222 -1.36 11.63 -19.20
C SER A 222 -1.14 13.15 -18.96
N GLU A 223 -2.16 13.99 -19.05
CA GLU A 223 -2.11 15.44 -18.87
C GLU A 223 -1.83 15.89 -17.42
N LEU A 224 -2.32 15.16 -16.39
CA LEU A 224 -1.93 15.46 -14.99
C LEU A 224 -0.44 15.17 -14.73
N LEU A 225 0.21 14.43 -15.64
CA LEU A 225 1.58 13.95 -15.52
C LEU A 225 2.59 14.72 -16.39
N GLU A 226 2.18 15.63 -17.29
CA GLU A 226 3.01 16.15 -18.41
C GLU A 226 3.60 15.02 -19.28
N ILE A 227 2.85 13.93 -19.47
CA ILE A 227 3.32 12.75 -20.18
C ILE A 227 2.42 12.54 -21.41
N PRO A 228 2.97 12.49 -22.65
CA PRO A 228 2.17 12.43 -23.87
C PRO A 228 1.32 11.15 -23.94
N ASP A 229 0.13 11.30 -24.54
CA ASP A 229 -0.96 10.33 -24.57
C ASP A 229 -0.50 8.89 -24.86
N TYR A 230 -0.86 7.99 -23.95
CA TYR A 230 -0.56 6.58 -24.05
C TYR A 230 -1.61 5.90 -24.92
N GLN A 231 -1.24 5.52 -26.15
CA GLN A 231 -2.00 4.57 -26.94
C GLN A 231 -1.76 3.15 -26.40
N ARG A 232 -2.86 2.44 -26.14
CA ARG A 232 -2.88 1.04 -25.74
C ARG A 232 -2.12 0.22 -26.80
N PRO A 233 -1.05 -0.52 -26.45
CA PRO A 233 -0.47 -1.49 -27.39
C PRO A 233 -1.55 -2.52 -27.75
N GLN A 234 -1.70 -2.80 -29.04
CA GLN A 234 -2.76 -3.69 -29.53
C GLN A 234 -2.50 -5.17 -29.24
N ASP A 235 -1.30 -5.53 -28.79
CA ASP A 235 -0.92 -6.93 -28.62
C ASP A 235 -0.54 -7.19 -27.15
N PHE A 236 -1.45 -7.86 -26.44
CA PHE A 236 -1.20 -8.50 -25.15
C PHE A 236 -1.92 -9.84 -25.21
N ASP A 237 -1.27 -10.82 -25.81
CA ASP A 237 -1.77 -12.20 -25.89
C ASP A 237 -1.64 -12.88 -24.53
N GLU A 238 -2.68 -13.61 -24.13
CA GLU A 238 -2.82 -14.30 -22.85
C GLU A 238 -1.96 -15.58 -22.73
N GLU A 239 -1.03 -15.84 -23.66
CA GLU A 239 -0.30 -17.12 -23.75
C GLU A 239 1.08 -17.16 -23.06
N ASP A 240 1.64 -16.03 -22.60
CA ASP A 240 3.01 -16.00 -22.02
C ASP A 240 3.11 -16.45 -20.53
N PHE A 241 2.20 -17.30 -20.05
CA PHE A 241 2.23 -17.85 -18.68
C PHE A 241 2.31 -19.38 -18.60
N GLU A 242 2.87 -20.05 -19.60
CA GLU A 242 3.40 -21.41 -19.45
C GLU A 242 4.79 -21.55 -20.09
N GLU A 243 5.83 -21.27 -19.28
CA GLU A 243 7.00 -22.13 -18.96
C GLU A 243 8.06 -21.37 -18.13
#